data_AF-A0A969MAM8-F1
#
_entry.id   AF-A0A969MAM8-F1
#
_cell.length_a   1.000
_cell.length_b   1.000
_cell.length_c   1.000
_cell.angle_alpha   90.00
_cell.angle_beta   90.00
_cell.angle_gamma   90.00
#
_symmetry.space_group_name_H-M   'P 1'
#
loop_
_entity.id
_entity.type
_entity.pdbx_description
1 polymer ?
#
loop_
_entity_poly.entity_id
_entity_poly.type
_entity_poly.pdbx_seq_one_letter_code
_entity_poly.pdbx_strand_id
1 'polypeptide(L)'
;MRGNCELSETLSANQFVDKCFTDFRAGILEHKTQSIEPFTVFTVIKAEGIDPMTRLITDEVHRALEAVTEWHRDYKFAHLLDIDETKLEIRRTSPDSHILYERPRGRAIWFPALFTQQPKSDLHSLSCYHNNLVFASLQVESLGSLVSVVAEDIRGGKILQGLPQPLHDCVKNAVVHLSLLYGGSYHTYRSSSPRTQLEQNLIIEDINEVRKALDWTPLSSAKC
;
A
#
# COMPACT_ATOMS: atom_id res chain seq x y z
N MET A 1 -10.32 -27.05 27.96
CA MET A 1 -9.70 -27.68 26.78
C MET A 1 -9.84 -26.71 25.62
N ARG A 2 -8.79 -25.95 25.28
CA ARG A 2 -8.77 -25.12 24.06
C ARG A 2 -8.44 -26.06 22.91
N GLY A 3 -9.38 -26.24 21.99
CA GLY A 3 -9.14 -27.02 20.78
C GLY A 3 -8.12 -26.28 19.91
N ASN A 4 -6.94 -26.87 19.75
CA ASN A 4 -5.99 -26.47 18.72
C ASN A 4 -6.63 -26.78 17.36
N CYS A 5 -7.13 -25.75 16.68
CA CYS A 5 -7.37 -25.79 15.25
C CYS A 5 -6.25 -24.98 14.59
N GLU A 6 -5.02 -25.48 14.64
CA GLU A 6 -3.95 -25.01 13.76
C GLU A 6 -3.90 -25.97 12.57
N LEU A 7 -4.72 -25.70 11.56
CA LEU A 7 -4.43 -26.16 10.21
C LEU A 7 -3.28 -25.29 9.70
N SER A 8 -2.05 -25.60 10.13
CA SER A 8 -0.85 -25.02 9.53
C SER A 8 -0.54 -25.79 8.26
N GLU A 9 -0.74 -25.15 7.11
CA GLU A 9 -0.37 -25.68 5.81
C GLU A 9 0.95 -25.03 5.38
N THR A 10 1.93 -25.85 4.97
CA THR A 10 3.18 -25.36 4.40
C THR A 10 3.01 -25.23 2.89
N LEU A 11 3.09 -24.00 2.38
CA LEU A 11 2.95 -23.69 0.96
C LEU A 11 4.24 -23.03 0.45
N SER A 12 4.66 -23.38 -0.77
CA SER A 12 5.60 -22.55 -1.53
C SER A 12 4.95 -21.20 -1.88
N ALA A 13 5.77 -20.21 -2.25
CA ALA A 13 5.27 -18.88 -2.62
C ALA A 13 4.24 -18.96 -3.77
N ASN A 14 4.53 -19.76 -4.79
CA ASN A 14 3.60 -19.98 -5.91
C ASN A 14 2.30 -20.65 -5.49
N GLN A 15 2.35 -21.70 -4.66
CA GLN A 15 1.14 -22.35 -4.16
C GLN A 15 0.30 -21.41 -3.30
N PHE A 16 0.93 -20.57 -2.50
CA PHE A 16 0.26 -19.55 -1.72
C PHE A 16 -0.47 -18.54 -2.62
N VAL A 17 0.21 -18.03 -3.65
CA VAL A 17 -0.39 -17.10 -4.62
C VAL A 17 -1.57 -17.74 -5.35
N ASP A 18 -1.41 -18.97 -5.85
CA ASP A 18 -2.49 -19.71 -6.54
C ASP A 18 -3.70 -19.93 -5.61
N LYS A 19 -3.46 -20.22 -4.33
CA LYS A 19 -4.50 -20.33 -3.30
C LYS A 19 -5.19 -18.98 -3.05
N CYS A 20 -4.42 -17.90 -2.88
CA CYS A 20 -4.96 -16.55 -2.74
C CYS A 20 -5.85 -16.17 -3.93
N PHE A 21 -5.40 -16.41 -5.17
CA PHE A 21 -6.23 -16.14 -6.34
C PHE A 21 -7.52 -16.95 -6.36
N THR A 22 -7.45 -18.22 -5.97
CA THR A 22 -8.62 -19.10 -5.93
C THR A 22 -9.62 -18.65 -4.89
N ASP A 23 -9.18 -18.45 -3.64
CA ASP A 23 -10.02 -18.07 -2.51
C ASP A 23 -10.58 -16.64 -2.67
N PHE A 24 -9.73 -15.70 -3.06
CA PHE A 24 -10.10 -14.30 -3.24
C PHE A 24 -11.08 -14.10 -4.41
N ARG A 25 -10.83 -14.76 -5.55
CA ARG A 25 -11.76 -14.68 -6.70
C ARG A 25 -13.04 -15.45 -6.46
N ALA A 26 -13.01 -16.59 -5.77
CA ALA A 26 -14.23 -17.31 -5.39
C ALA A 26 -15.13 -16.39 -4.54
N GLY A 27 -14.57 -15.66 -3.57
CA GLY A 27 -15.33 -14.73 -2.73
C GLY A 27 -15.85 -13.47 -3.45
N ILE A 28 -15.07 -12.88 -4.37
CA ILE A 28 -15.50 -11.65 -5.08
C ILE A 28 -16.44 -11.94 -6.26
N LEU A 29 -16.25 -13.04 -7.00
CA LEU A 29 -17.06 -13.35 -8.18
C LEU A 29 -18.49 -13.81 -7.85
N GLU A 30 -18.78 -14.16 -6.59
CA GLU A 30 -20.16 -14.34 -6.11
C GLU A 30 -20.96 -13.01 -6.13
N HIS A 31 -20.28 -11.87 -6.05
CA HIS A 31 -20.88 -10.53 -6.13
C HIS A 31 -20.54 -9.84 -7.47
N LYS A 32 -21.31 -10.19 -8.51
CA LYS A 32 -21.17 -9.81 -9.93
C LYS A 32 -21.13 -8.30 -10.30
N THR A 33 -20.98 -7.36 -9.37
CA THR A 33 -21.22 -5.92 -9.65
C THR A 33 -20.05 -4.98 -9.46
N GLN A 34 -18.83 -5.44 -9.15
CA GLN A 34 -17.71 -4.53 -8.97
C GLN A 34 -16.45 -5.00 -9.68
N SER A 35 -16.19 -4.40 -10.85
CA SER A 35 -14.81 -4.26 -11.34
C SER A 35 -14.12 -3.25 -10.42
N ILE A 36 -13.54 -3.74 -9.32
CA ILE A 36 -12.70 -2.95 -8.43
C ILE A 36 -11.44 -3.77 -8.25
N GLU A 37 -10.38 -3.35 -8.93
CA GLU A 37 -9.04 -3.84 -8.63
C GLU A 37 -8.83 -3.78 -7.11
N PRO A 38 -8.39 -4.87 -6.47
CA PRO A 38 -8.36 -4.92 -5.02
C PRO A 38 -7.23 -4.05 -4.46
N PHE A 39 -7.52 -3.33 -3.37
CA PHE A 39 -6.47 -2.72 -2.58
C PHE A 39 -5.84 -3.77 -1.67
N THR A 40 -4.51 -3.92 -1.72
CA THR A 40 -3.82 -5.00 -0.99
C THR A 40 -2.64 -4.51 -0.17
N VAL A 41 -2.58 -4.96 1.09
CA VAL A 41 -1.34 -5.00 1.86
C VAL A 41 -1.07 -6.45 2.22
N PHE A 42 0.05 -6.97 1.73
CA PHE A 42 0.48 -8.34 1.96
C PHE A 42 1.69 -8.37 2.88
N THR A 43 1.76 -9.34 3.79
CA THR A 43 2.90 -9.49 4.71
C THR A 43 3.16 -10.96 5.00
N VAL A 44 4.38 -11.39 4.73
CA VAL A 44 4.87 -12.67 5.22
C VAL A 44 5.29 -12.51 6.67
N ILE A 45 4.63 -13.20 7.59
CA ILE A 45 4.94 -13.11 9.04
C ILE A 45 5.91 -14.19 9.50
N LYS A 46 5.95 -15.34 8.82
CA LYS A 46 6.80 -16.48 9.15
C LYS A 46 7.09 -17.27 7.87
N ALA A 47 8.34 -17.70 7.71
CA ALA A 47 8.78 -18.57 6.64
C ALA A 47 10.06 -19.31 7.06
N GLU A 48 10.36 -20.42 6.40
CA GLU A 48 11.53 -21.26 6.65
C GLU A 48 12.31 -21.46 5.35
N GLY A 49 13.59 -21.86 5.45
CA GLY A 49 14.44 -22.14 4.28
C GLY A 49 14.95 -20.90 3.53
N ILE A 50 14.83 -19.70 4.11
CA ILE A 50 15.30 -18.45 3.51
C ILE A 50 16.53 -17.95 4.27
N ASP A 51 17.62 -17.67 3.55
CA ASP A 51 18.78 -16.97 4.11
C ASP A 51 18.48 -15.46 4.20
N PRO A 52 18.40 -14.88 5.41
CA PRO A 52 18.09 -13.47 5.57
C PRO A 52 19.20 -12.52 5.09
N MET A 53 20.39 -13.04 4.80
CA MET A 53 21.52 -12.26 4.29
C MET A 53 21.61 -12.25 2.77
N THR A 54 20.83 -13.09 2.08
CA THR A 54 20.83 -13.13 0.63
C THR A 54 20.23 -11.85 0.06
N ARG A 55 21.05 -11.10 -0.70
CA ARG A 55 20.69 -9.80 -1.29
C ARG A 55 19.66 -9.90 -2.42
N LEU A 56 19.63 -11.02 -3.13
CA LEU A 56 18.83 -11.19 -4.33
C LEU A 56 17.50 -11.86 -3.98
N ILE A 57 16.41 -11.18 -4.30
CA ILE A 57 15.11 -11.82 -4.43
C ILE A 57 15.17 -12.76 -5.64
N THR A 58 14.64 -13.97 -5.49
CA THR A 58 14.50 -14.91 -6.60
C THR A 58 13.38 -14.44 -7.54
N ASP A 59 13.45 -14.81 -8.82
CA ASP A 59 12.37 -14.52 -9.78
C ASP A 59 11.01 -15.05 -9.29
N GLU A 60 11.00 -16.19 -8.61
CA GLU A 60 9.79 -16.75 -7.97
C GLU A 60 9.19 -15.80 -6.94
N VAL A 61 10.00 -15.26 -6.02
CA VAL A 61 9.51 -14.34 -4.99
C VAL A 61 9.07 -13.03 -5.63
N HIS A 62 9.83 -12.51 -6.61
CA HIS A 62 9.45 -11.29 -7.32
C HIS A 62 8.09 -11.43 -8.00
N ARG A 63 7.87 -12.51 -8.76
CA ARG A 63 6.56 -12.80 -9.37
C ARG A 63 5.46 -12.95 -8.34
N ALA A 64 5.74 -13.57 -7.20
CA ALA A 64 4.75 -13.70 -6.14
C ALA A 64 4.36 -12.34 -5.53
N LEU A 65 5.33 -11.45 -5.31
CA LEU A 65 5.09 -10.09 -4.82
C LEU A 65 4.27 -9.27 -5.83
N GLU A 66 4.60 -9.35 -7.12
CA GLU A 66 3.83 -8.73 -8.19
C GLU A 66 2.38 -9.28 -8.24
N ALA A 67 2.24 -10.60 -8.14
CA ALA A 67 0.95 -11.26 -8.20
C ALA A 67 -0.02 -10.83 -7.09
N VAL A 68 0.46 -10.72 -5.85
CA VAL A 68 -0.36 -10.30 -4.71
C VAL A 68 -0.60 -8.80 -4.64
N THR A 69 0.09 -7.99 -5.47
CA THR A 69 -0.08 -6.55 -5.49
C THR A 69 -0.88 -6.05 -6.69
N GLU A 70 -0.73 -6.65 -7.88
CA GLU A 70 -1.49 -6.28 -9.10
C GLU A 70 -2.64 -7.25 -9.44
N TRP A 71 -2.66 -8.45 -8.87
CA TRP A 71 -3.70 -9.45 -9.12
C TRP A 71 -3.91 -9.85 -10.60
N HIS A 72 -2.85 -9.72 -11.42
CA HIS A 72 -2.86 -10.17 -12.80
C HIS A 72 -3.06 -11.69 -12.90
N ARG A 73 -4.00 -12.13 -13.75
CA ARG A 73 -4.27 -13.57 -13.98
C ARG A 73 -3.03 -14.31 -14.46
N ASP A 74 -2.27 -13.67 -15.31
CA ASP A 74 -1.14 -14.25 -16.00
C ASP A 74 0.19 -13.83 -15.36
N TYR A 75 0.22 -13.58 -14.04
CA TYR A 75 1.40 -13.11 -13.30
C TYR A 75 2.67 -13.96 -13.56
N LYS A 76 2.48 -15.27 -13.83
CA LYS A 76 3.56 -16.21 -14.17
C LYS A 76 4.29 -15.81 -15.45
N PHE A 77 3.62 -15.10 -16.36
CA PHE A 77 4.14 -14.62 -17.64
C PHE A 77 4.22 -13.09 -17.71
N ALA A 78 3.84 -12.38 -16.65
CA ALA A 78 3.88 -10.93 -16.60
C ALA A 78 5.33 -10.45 -16.74
N HIS A 79 5.47 -9.34 -17.46
CA HIS A 79 6.71 -8.59 -17.49
C HIS A 79 6.87 -7.90 -16.14
N LEU A 80 7.97 -8.22 -15.44
CA LEU A 80 8.28 -7.61 -14.15
C LEU A 80 9.10 -6.35 -14.39
N LEU A 81 8.75 -5.26 -13.71
CA LEU A 81 9.63 -4.11 -13.55
C LEU A 81 10.90 -4.52 -12.80
N ASP A 82 11.93 -3.68 -12.81
CA ASP A 82 13.08 -3.93 -11.95
C ASP A 82 12.65 -3.89 -10.46
N ILE A 83 13.26 -4.74 -9.63
CA ILE A 83 13.00 -4.72 -8.20
C ILE A 83 13.36 -3.35 -7.60
N ASP A 84 14.39 -2.69 -8.13
CA ASP A 84 14.81 -1.37 -7.65
C ASP A 84 13.81 -0.26 -8.04
N GLU A 85 12.98 -0.47 -9.06
CA GLU A 85 11.89 0.45 -9.46
C GLU A 85 10.64 0.28 -8.59
N THR A 86 10.48 -0.88 -7.95
CA THR A 86 9.29 -1.27 -7.18
C THR A 86 9.57 -1.39 -5.68
N LYS A 87 10.81 -1.13 -5.26
CA LYS A 87 11.24 -1.20 -3.86
C LYS A 87 11.22 0.19 -3.23
N LEU A 88 10.41 0.32 -2.17
CA LEU A 88 10.45 1.50 -1.32
C LEU A 88 11.67 1.51 -0.39
N GLU A 89 12.25 2.69 -0.21
CA GLU A 89 13.20 2.93 0.87
C GLU A 89 12.52 2.75 2.23
N ILE A 90 13.12 1.90 3.08
CA ILE A 90 12.64 1.65 4.45
C ILE A 90 13.51 2.44 5.44
N ARG A 91 14.64 1.86 5.87
CA ARG A 91 15.66 2.52 6.69
C ARG A 91 17.02 2.15 6.13
N ARG A 92 17.97 3.10 6.14
CA ARG A 92 19.36 2.87 5.68
C ARG A 92 20.09 1.77 6.44
N THR A 93 19.61 1.42 7.63
CA THR A 93 20.17 0.36 8.47
C THR A 93 19.46 -0.98 8.32
N SER A 94 18.42 -1.07 7.47
CA SER A 94 17.73 -2.32 7.18
C SER A 94 18.60 -3.22 6.30
N PRO A 95 18.54 -4.57 6.49
CA PRO A 95 19.22 -5.51 5.60
C PRO A 95 18.80 -5.31 4.14
N ASP A 96 19.73 -5.50 3.20
CA ASP A 96 19.48 -5.36 1.76
C ASP A 96 18.35 -6.29 1.26
N SER A 97 18.18 -7.44 1.95
CA SER A 97 17.13 -8.44 1.71
C SER A 97 15.72 -7.97 2.08
N HIS A 98 15.59 -6.87 2.83
CA HIS A 98 14.28 -6.30 3.19
C HIS A 98 13.73 -5.47 2.05
N ILE A 99 12.54 -5.84 1.60
CA ILE A 99 11.86 -5.20 0.49
C ILE A 99 10.44 -4.86 0.90
N LEU A 100 10.10 -3.59 0.76
CA LEU A 100 8.72 -3.13 0.74
C LEU A 100 8.39 -2.91 -0.72
N TYR A 101 7.74 -3.91 -1.31
CA TYR A 101 7.32 -3.90 -2.70
C TYR A 101 6.09 -3.00 -2.85
N GLU A 102 6.06 -2.16 -3.87
CA GLU A 102 4.95 -1.25 -4.10
C GLU A 102 4.42 -1.25 -5.51
N ARG A 103 3.11 -1.00 -5.57
CA ARG A 103 2.28 -0.84 -6.76
C ARG A 103 1.20 0.19 -6.48
N PRO A 104 0.56 0.84 -7.47
CA PRO A 104 -0.40 1.91 -7.22
C PRO A 104 -1.44 1.60 -6.12
N ARG A 105 -1.97 0.37 -6.10
CA ARG A 105 -2.97 -0.08 -5.10
C ARG A 105 -2.54 -1.30 -4.29
N GLY A 106 -1.24 -1.59 -4.29
CA GLY A 106 -0.67 -2.78 -3.66
C GLY A 106 0.60 -2.48 -2.87
N ARG A 107 0.76 -3.11 -1.70
CA ARG A 107 2.01 -3.12 -0.94
C ARG A 107 2.30 -4.54 -0.47
N ALA A 108 3.54 -5.00 -0.60
CA ALA A 108 3.95 -6.29 -0.06
C ALA A 108 5.23 -6.17 0.77
N ILE A 109 5.19 -6.73 1.99
CA ILE A 109 6.27 -6.67 2.96
C ILE A 109 7.02 -8.00 2.95
N TRP A 110 8.25 -7.94 2.46
CA TRP A 110 9.19 -9.07 2.40
C TRP A 110 10.43 -8.76 3.23
N PHE A 111 10.41 -9.09 4.52
CA PHE A 111 11.51 -8.83 5.47
C PHE A 111 12.08 -10.15 6.05
N PRO A 112 12.92 -10.88 5.30
CA PRO A 112 13.38 -12.22 5.68
C PRO A 112 14.04 -12.32 7.05
N ALA A 113 14.79 -11.31 7.47
CA ALA A 113 15.45 -11.33 8.77
C ALA A 113 14.48 -11.34 9.96
N LEU A 114 13.20 -11.06 9.72
CA LEU A 114 12.13 -11.11 10.72
C LEU A 114 11.31 -12.41 10.65
N PHE A 115 11.40 -13.21 9.59
CA PHE A 115 10.62 -14.44 9.43
C PHE A 115 11.02 -15.54 10.43
N THR A 116 12.30 -15.53 10.81
CA THR A 116 12.92 -16.55 11.68
C THR A 116 13.05 -16.08 13.13
N GLN A 117 12.67 -14.83 13.42
CA GLN A 117 12.74 -14.30 14.79
C GLN A 117 11.61 -14.90 15.63
N GLN A 118 11.96 -15.51 16.75
CA GLN A 118 10.97 -15.82 17.76
C GLN A 118 10.40 -14.49 18.31
N PRO A 119 9.07 -14.34 18.39
CA PRO A 119 8.47 -13.16 19.00
C PRO A 119 9.02 -12.99 20.42
N LYS A 120 9.62 -11.83 20.72
CA LYS A 120 10.06 -11.51 22.10
C LYS A 120 8.88 -11.15 23.02
N SER A 121 7.69 -10.98 22.46
CA SER A 121 6.42 -10.69 23.13
C SER A 121 5.27 -11.26 22.29
N ASP A 122 4.03 -11.18 22.78
CA ASP A 122 2.82 -11.60 22.04
C ASP A 122 2.60 -10.84 20.72
N LEU A 123 3.36 -9.77 20.45
CA LEU A 123 3.21 -8.93 19.26
C LEU A 123 4.42 -9.06 18.34
N HIS A 124 4.19 -9.64 17.16
CA HIS A 124 5.19 -9.71 16.10
C HIS A 124 5.38 -8.33 15.45
N SER A 125 6.63 -7.88 15.30
CA SER A 125 6.95 -6.56 14.74
C SER A 125 6.39 -6.35 13.34
N LEU A 126 6.36 -7.40 12.51
CA LEU A 126 5.71 -7.37 11.20
C LEU A 126 4.19 -7.18 11.27
N SER A 127 3.52 -7.71 12.30
CA SER A 127 2.08 -7.50 12.46
C SER A 127 1.78 -6.04 12.79
N CYS A 128 2.59 -5.42 13.67
CA CYS A 128 2.48 -3.98 13.95
C CYS A 128 2.77 -3.13 12.71
N TYR A 129 3.81 -3.50 11.95
CA TYR A 129 4.17 -2.81 10.71
C TYR A 129 3.05 -2.92 9.66
N HIS A 130 2.50 -4.12 9.46
CA HIS A 130 1.37 -4.39 8.58
C HIS A 130 0.17 -3.53 8.95
N ASN A 131 -0.26 -3.54 10.22
CA ASN A 131 -1.42 -2.75 10.66
C ASN A 131 -1.23 -1.26 10.40
N ASN A 132 -0.06 -0.70 10.75
CA ASN A 132 0.23 0.70 10.49
C ASN A 132 0.21 1.03 8.99
N LEU A 133 0.74 0.14 8.15
CA LEU A 133 0.74 0.32 6.70
C LEU A 133 -0.67 0.23 6.13
N VAL A 134 -1.48 -0.73 6.57
CA VAL A 134 -2.90 -0.87 6.18
C VAL A 134 -3.66 0.41 6.50
N PHE A 135 -3.59 0.91 7.74
CA PHE A 135 -4.34 2.11 8.10
C PHE A 135 -3.85 3.35 7.36
N ALA A 136 -2.53 3.51 7.20
CA ALA A 136 -1.98 4.64 6.46
C ALA A 136 -2.42 4.61 4.98
N SER A 137 -2.36 3.45 4.33
CA SER A 137 -2.74 3.32 2.93
C SER A 137 -4.25 3.41 2.71
N LEU A 138 -5.08 2.87 3.61
CA LEU A 138 -6.54 3.08 3.56
C LEU A 138 -6.91 4.55 3.76
N GLN A 139 -6.19 5.26 4.62
CA GLN A 139 -6.38 6.70 4.79
C GLN A 139 -6.02 7.47 3.50
N VAL A 140 -4.94 7.09 2.80
CA VAL A 140 -4.60 7.65 1.49
C VAL A 140 -5.68 7.33 0.45
N GLU A 141 -6.10 6.07 0.32
CA GLU A 141 -7.15 5.67 -0.64
C GLU A 141 -8.45 6.45 -0.42
N SER A 142 -8.91 6.50 0.84
CA SER A 142 -10.21 7.10 1.18
C SER A 142 -10.20 8.62 1.02
N LEU A 143 -9.19 9.31 1.55
CA LEU A 143 -9.10 10.76 1.45
C LEU A 143 -8.74 11.20 0.04
N GLY A 144 -7.86 10.45 -0.63
CA GLY A 144 -7.47 10.67 -2.02
C GLY A 144 -8.67 10.64 -2.94
N SER A 145 -9.49 9.59 -2.84
CA SER A 145 -10.72 9.46 -3.64
C SER A 145 -11.68 10.66 -3.46
N LEU A 146 -11.86 11.13 -2.22
CA LEU A 146 -12.67 12.32 -1.96
C LEU A 146 -12.09 13.57 -2.64
N VAL A 147 -10.79 13.78 -2.52
CA VAL A 147 -10.10 14.93 -3.12
C VAL A 147 -10.15 14.87 -4.65
N SER A 148 -9.95 13.70 -5.25
CA SER A 148 -10.02 13.50 -6.69
C SER A 148 -11.40 13.84 -7.26
N VAL A 149 -12.48 13.36 -6.65
CA VAL A 149 -13.85 13.69 -7.07
C VAL A 149 -14.10 15.20 -7.02
N VAL A 150 -13.62 15.89 -5.99
CA VAL A 150 -13.81 17.33 -5.86
C VAL A 150 -12.92 18.11 -6.83
N ALA A 151 -11.70 17.63 -7.09
CA ALA A 151 -10.82 18.22 -8.09
C ALA A 151 -11.41 18.10 -9.50
N GLU A 152 -12.02 16.96 -9.84
CA GLU A 152 -12.78 16.78 -11.08
C GLU A 152 -13.93 17.78 -11.20
N ASP A 153 -14.71 17.95 -10.12
CA ASP A 153 -15.79 18.93 -10.05
C ASP A 153 -15.31 20.37 -10.28
N ILE A 154 -14.18 20.75 -9.67
CA ILE A 154 -13.55 22.07 -9.85
C ILE A 154 -13.09 22.25 -11.30
N ARG A 155 -12.42 21.24 -11.88
CA ARG A 155 -12.02 21.25 -13.30
C ARG A 155 -13.22 21.35 -14.24
N GLY A 156 -14.36 20.77 -13.84
CA GLY A 156 -15.65 20.89 -14.53
C GLY A 156 -16.36 22.26 -14.34
N GLY A 157 -15.75 23.20 -13.61
CA GLY A 157 -16.26 24.55 -13.42
C GLY A 157 -17.14 24.73 -12.18
N LYS A 158 -17.25 23.72 -11.30
CA LYS A 158 -17.94 23.89 -10.01
C LYS A 158 -17.08 24.72 -9.06
N ILE A 159 -17.74 25.53 -8.25
CA ILE A 159 -17.08 26.38 -7.26
C ILE A 159 -17.08 25.63 -5.92
N LEU A 160 -15.90 25.45 -5.32
CA LEU A 160 -15.73 24.73 -4.06
C LEU A 160 -16.58 25.33 -2.91
N GLN A 161 -16.70 26.66 -2.89
CA GLN A 161 -17.52 27.40 -1.93
C GLN A 161 -19.03 27.15 -2.10
N GLY A 162 -19.46 26.54 -3.21
CA GLY A 162 -20.83 26.11 -3.45
C GLY A 162 -21.18 24.76 -2.81
N LEU A 163 -20.21 24.02 -2.25
CA LEU A 163 -20.48 22.77 -1.54
C LEU A 163 -21.17 23.03 -0.20
N PRO A 164 -22.02 22.10 0.28
CA PRO A 164 -22.53 22.14 1.65
C PRO A 164 -21.38 22.23 2.66
N GLN A 165 -21.54 23.07 3.69
CA GLN A 165 -20.47 23.34 4.67
C GLN A 165 -19.81 22.07 5.25
N PRO A 166 -20.54 21.00 5.63
CA PRO A 166 -19.91 19.79 6.14
C PRO A 166 -18.98 19.12 5.12
N LEU A 167 -19.38 19.10 3.84
CA LEU A 167 -18.57 18.51 2.78
C LEU A 167 -17.34 19.38 2.48
N HIS A 168 -17.51 20.70 2.46
CA HIS A 168 -16.41 21.65 2.34
C HIS A 168 -15.36 21.43 3.45
N ASP A 169 -15.79 21.27 4.70
CA ASP A 169 -14.89 21.03 5.83
C ASP A 169 -14.21 19.66 5.75
N CYS A 170 -14.93 18.63 5.31
CA CYS A 170 -14.35 17.31 5.04
C CYS A 170 -13.24 17.36 3.99
N VAL A 171 -13.48 18.04 2.86
CA VAL A 171 -12.50 18.18 1.77
C VAL A 171 -11.27 18.94 2.26
N LYS A 172 -11.48 20.06 2.97
CA LYS A 172 -10.41 20.85 3.55
C LYS A 172 -9.54 20.02 4.50
N ASN A 173 -10.16 19.24 5.37
CA ASN A 173 -9.45 18.35 6.29
C ASN A 173 -8.71 17.22 5.54
N ALA A 174 -9.32 16.64 4.50
CA ALA A 174 -8.68 15.63 3.66
C ALA A 174 -7.40 16.17 3.02
N VAL A 175 -7.47 17.36 2.40
CA VAL A 175 -6.30 18.03 1.81
C VAL A 175 -5.21 18.28 2.85
N VAL A 176 -5.56 18.73 4.06
CA VAL A 176 -4.58 18.94 5.14
C VAL A 176 -3.90 17.62 5.52
N HIS A 177 -4.66 16.56 5.76
CA HIS A 177 -4.11 15.27 6.17
C HIS A 177 -3.25 14.63 5.08
N LEU A 178 -3.68 14.67 3.81
CA LEU A 178 -2.86 14.17 2.70
C LEU A 178 -1.59 14.99 2.51
N SER A 179 -1.66 16.32 2.68
CA SER A 179 -0.47 17.19 2.65
C SER A 179 0.53 16.84 3.76
N LEU A 180 0.03 16.50 4.97
CA LEU A 180 0.87 16.06 6.09
C LEU A 180 1.49 14.67 5.84
N LEU A 181 0.76 13.75 5.23
CA LEU A 181 1.26 12.44 4.81
C LEU A 181 2.31 12.56 3.70
N TYR A 182 2.16 13.53 2.80
CA TYR A 182 3.11 13.81 1.72
C TYR A 182 4.42 14.44 2.22
N GLY A 183 4.32 15.56 2.95
CA GLY A 183 5.50 16.32 3.39
C GLY A 183 6.24 15.67 4.56
N GLY A 184 5.51 14.96 5.42
CA GLY A 184 6.01 14.45 6.69
C GLY A 184 6.39 15.57 7.67
N SER A 185 6.25 15.30 8.97
CA SER A 185 6.80 16.14 10.03
C SER A 185 7.66 15.27 10.94
N TYR A 186 8.64 15.86 11.62
CA TYR A 186 9.37 15.17 12.69
C TYR A 186 8.41 14.62 13.77
N HIS A 187 7.24 15.24 13.92
CA HIS A 187 6.21 14.88 14.89
C HIS A 187 5.07 14.01 14.32
N THR A 188 5.12 13.62 13.04
CA THR A 188 4.10 12.74 12.43
C THR A 188 4.74 11.47 11.89
N TYR A 189 3.90 10.45 11.64
CA TYR A 189 4.36 9.19 11.04
C TYR A 189 5.09 9.46 9.71
N ARG A 190 6.36 9.03 9.61
CA ARG A 190 7.20 9.16 8.41
C ARG A 190 7.42 7.78 7.81
N SER A 191 6.64 7.48 6.77
CA SER A 191 6.84 6.36 5.88
C SER A 191 6.91 6.90 4.46
N SER A 192 7.78 6.34 3.63
CA SER A 192 7.83 6.62 2.20
C SER A 192 6.54 6.13 1.51
N SER A 193 5.88 5.10 2.05
CA SER A 193 4.73 4.46 1.40
C SER A 193 3.54 5.39 1.14
N PRO A 194 3.01 6.16 2.10
CA PRO A 194 1.91 7.10 1.82
C PRO A 194 2.30 8.17 0.80
N ARG A 195 3.54 8.66 0.85
CA ARG A 195 4.05 9.64 -0.12
C ARG A 195 4.05 9.03 -1.52
N THR A 196 4.64 7.86 -1.68
CA THR A 196 4.73 7.24 -3.00
C THR A 196 3.37 6.77 -3.51
N GLN A 197 2.47 6.34 -2.64
CA GLN A 197 1.08 6.05 -3.01
C GLN A 197 0.37 7.29 -3.57
N LEU A 198 0.58 8.47 -2.98
CA LEU A 198 0.02 9.72 -3.51
C LEU A 198 0.63 10.09 -4.89
N GLU A 199 1.92 9.84 -5.08
CA GLU A 199 2.63 10.10 -6.34
C GLU A 199 2.19 9.12 -7.45
N GLN A 200 2.12 7.82 -7.16
CA GLN A 200 1.71 6.77 -8.10
C GLN A 200 0.26 6.90 -8.57
N ASN A 201 -0.62 7.42 -7.73
CA ASN A 201 -2.04 7.60 -8.05
C ASN A 201 -2.39 9.01 -8.54
N LEU A 202 -1.39 9.86 -8.84
CA LEU A 202 -1.57 11.23 -9.34
C LEU A 202 -2.39 12.15 -8.41
N ILE A 203 -2.54 11.79 -7.14
CA ILE A 203 -3.37 12.51 -6.16
C ILE A 203 -2.76 13.89 -5.84
N ILE A 204 -1.45 14.08 -6.07
CA ILE A 204 -0.78 15.37 -5.83
C ILE A 204 -1.36 16.50 -6.70
N GLU A 205 -1.73 16.18 -7.95
CA GLU A 205 -2.34 17.16 -8.86
C GLU A 205 -3.74 17.56 -8.37
N ASP A 206 -4.53 16.58 -7.93
CA ASP A 206 -5.86 16.82 -7.37
C ASP A 206 -5.80 17.62 -6.06
N ILE A 207 -4.84 17.30 -5.18
CA ILE A 207 -4.57 18.09 -3.98
C ILE A 207 -4.27 19.54 -4.37
N ASN A 208 -3.41 19.76 -5.37
CA ASN A 208 -3.02 21.10 -5.78
C ASN A 208 -4.19 21.89 -6.42
N GLU A 209 -5.08 21.22 -7.16
CA GLU A 209 -6.29 21.84 -7.69
C GLU A 209 -7.22 22.33 -6.58
N VAL A 210 -7.47 21.48 -5.57
CA VAL A 210 -8.31 21.87 -4.42
C VAL A 210 -7.63 22.96 -3.57
N ARG A 211 -6.31 22.88 -3.36
CA ARG A 211 -5.54 23.92 -2.64
C ARG A 211 -5.66 25.26 -3.34
N LYS A 212 -5.57 25.30 -4.66
CA LYS A 212 -5.75 26.52 -5.45
C LYS A 212 -7.15 27.11 -5.26
N ALA A 213 -8.20 26.29 -5.27
CA ALA A 213 -9.57 26.73 -5.00
C ALA A 213 -9.81 27.24 -3.57
N LEU A 214 -8.92 26.88 -2.63
CA LEU A 214 -8.88 27.35 -1.24
C LEU A 214 -7.93 28.54 -1.03
N ASP A 215 -7.33 29.10 -2.09
CA ASP A 215 -6.28 30.13 -2.03
C ASP A 215 -5.04 29.71 -1.22
N TRP A 216 -4.68 28.43 -1.27
CA TRP A 216 -3.51 27.86 -0.60
C TRP A 216 -2.35 27.63 -1.55
N THR A 217 -1.11 27.78 -1.06
CA THR A 217 0.10 27.46 -1.82
C THR A 217 0.10 25.98 -2.24
N PRO A 218 0.38 25.63 -3.50
CA PRO A 218 0.45 24.24 -3.94
C PRO A 218 1.59 23.50 -3.22
N LEU A 219 1.45 22.19 -3.09
CA LEU A 219 2.54 21.30 -2.73
C LEU A 219 3.59 21.33 -3.85
N SER A 220 4.83 21.63 -3.48
CA SER A 220 5.96 21.43 -4.37
C SER A 220 6.31 19.94 -4.37
N SER A 221 6.51 19.36 -5.54
CA SER A 221 7.25 18.09 -5.65
C SER A 221 8.63 18.34 -5.05
N ALA A 222 8.88 17.84 -3.84
CA ALA A 222 10.20 17.95 -3.26
C ALA A 222 11.16 17.20 -4.18
N LYS A 223 12.04 17.93 -4.87
CA LYS A 223 13.24 17.36 -5.48
C LYS A 223 14.07 16.80 -4.33
N CYS A 224 13.87 15.53 -4.02
CA CYS A 224 14.82 14.76 -3.22
C CYS A 224 16.02 14.42 -4.10
#